data_AF-A0A0E0K9L5-F1
#
_entry.id   AF-A0A0E0K9L5-F1
#
_cell.length_a   1.000
_cell.length_b   1.000
_cell.length_c   1.000
_cell.angle_alpha   90.00
_cell.angle_beta   90.00
_cell.angle_gamma   90.00
#
_symmetry.space_group_name_H-M   'P 1'
#
loop_
_entity.id
_entity.type
_entity.pdbx_description
1 polymer ?
#
loop_
_entity_poly.entity_id
_entity_poly.type
_entity_poly.pdbx_seq_one_letter_code
_entity_poly.pdbx_strand_id
1 'polypeptide(L)'
;MSPAAASPDDRIRSYEDFARVHAYLLAASGIPTSLHQRLYRKLADEVFDGGEAFSVEPCEGGRQRRLVLGAERTLGRESDVFLVDHAWSFRLSDALNQLREVPGLAERMAALMCVDLDRRTELEEADEQDNGNGGSLENALEVVEKERTRIQEKGSDFAPWLELEELGIDDDMLIALDLSSKFPNMVALNLWGNKLQDPEKIMKGIGECRRLKALWLNENPALKKGVDKVILDGLPELEVYNSHFTRKAGEWALGFCGDIIGADNPCSSAESIPLENIVYPQTTRASDPKEADIIWVSMQVDSELKNALGLTDQQYTNQFPFEACLVMKHHLAETIHKAWGSPEWLQPTYNLETHLSPLIGDYCVRKRDGMDNLWIMKPWNMARTIDTTVTGDLSAIIRLMETGPKICQKYIESPALFQGRKFDLRYIVFVRSICPLEIFLSDVFWVRLANNQYTLEKTSFFEYETHFTVMNYIGRMNHMNTPEFVKEFEKEHQVKWLEIHGRIRDMIRVFESAAAVHPEMQNPFSRTIYGVDVMLDNKFNPKILEVTCCPDCTWACKCDTQALVGSQGVIKVKGSEFFDTVFGCLFLDELKDVSPL
;
A
#
# COMPACT_ATOMS: atom_id res chain seq x y z
N MET A 1 11.76 -2.97 -6.20
CA MET A 1 13.23 -3.03 -6.37
C MET A 1 13.76 -1.61 -6.34
N SER A 2 14.41 -1.22 -5.23
CA SER A 2 15.34 -0.08 -5.24
C SER A 2 16.56 -0.45 -6.07
N PRO A 3 17.23 0.51 -6.74
CA PRO A 3 18.48 0.25 -7.41
C PRO A 3 19.57 0.04 -6.36
N ALA A 4 19.69 -1.19 -5.86
CA ALA A 4 20.81 -1.59 -5.03
C ALA A 4 22.06 -1.68 -5.90
N ALA A 5 23.13 -1.07 -5.39
CA ALA A 5 24.51 -1.06 -5.87
C ALA A 5 24.87 -2.23 -6.79
N ALA A 6 24.95 -1.92 -8.09
CA ALA A 6 25.66 -2.75 -9.04
C ALA A 6 27.16 -2.75 -8.71
N SER A 7 27.83 -3.86 -8.98
CA SER A 7 29.28 -4.01 -8.72
C SER A 7 30.08 -2.90 -9.44
N PRO A 8 31.31 -2.57 -9.02
CA PRO A 8 32.14 -1.55 -9.69
C PRO A 8 32.40 -1.82 -11.19
N ASP A 9 32.12 -3.04 -11.66
CA ASP A 9 32.22 -3.45 -13.06
C ASP A 9 30.91 -3.27 -13.88
N ASP A 10 29.77 -2.99 -13.25
CA ASP A 10 28.45 -2.82 -13.91
C ASP A 10 28.14 -1.35 -14.27
N ARG A 11 29.13 -0.58 -14.70
CA ARG A 11 28.81 0.72 -15.34
C ARG A 11 28.07 0.45 -16.64
N ILE A 12 26.94 1.11 -16.83
CA ILE A 12 26.20 1.14 -18.09
C ILE A 12 27.10 1.80 -19.14
N ARG A 13 27.76 0.98 -19.96
CA ARG A 13 28.72 1.43 -21.00
C ARG A 13 28.13 1.39 -22.40
N SER A 14 26.98 0.74 -22.57
CA SER A 14 26.30 0.56 -23.84
C SER A 14 24.80 0.83 -23.70
N TYR A 15 24.15 1.05 -24.84
CA TYR A 15 22.69 1.15 -24.90
C TYR A 15 22.04 -0.17 -24.49
N GLU A 16 22.64 -1.31 -24.85
CA GLU A 16 22.15 -2.64 -24.51
C GLU A 16 22.14 -2.86 -22.99
N ASP A 17 23.17 -2.39 -22.28
CA ASP A 17 23.20 -2.40 -20.82
C ASP A 17 22.14 -1.48 -20.23
N PHE A 18 21.98 -0.28 -20.79
CA PHE A 18 20.96 0.67 -20.34
C PHE A 18 19.55 0.10 -20.47
N ALA A 19 19.24 -0.48 -21.64
CA ALA A 19 17.93 -1.06 -21.92
C ALA A 19 17.64 -2.29 -21.04
N ARG A 20 18.66 -3.12 -20.76
CA ARG A 20 18.54 -4.29 -19.87
C ARG A 20 18.33 -3.87 -18.42
N VAL A 21 19.16 -2.98 -17.89
CA VAL A 21 19.09 -2.53 -16.50
C VAL A 21 17.81 -1.76 -16.21
N HIS A 22 17.36 -0.94 -17.16
CA HIS A 22 16.17 -0.10 -17.00
C HIS A 22 14.92 -0.67 -17.69
N ALA A 23 14.91 -1.94 -18.09
CA ALA A 23 13.81 -2.54 -18.85
C ALA A 23 12.44 -2.30 -18.20
N TYR A 24 12.35 -2.48 -16.88
CA TYR A 24 11.14 -2.25 -16.10
C TYR A 24 10.70 -0.78 -16.10
N LEU A 25 11.64 0.15 -15.90
CA LEU A 25 11.36 1.59 -15.86
C LEU A 25 10.97 2.12 -17.25
N LEU A 26 11.62 1.65 -18.30
CA LEU A 26 11.30 1.99 -19.68
C LEU A 26 9.90 1.50 -20.06
N ALA A 27 9.52 0.27 -19.66
CA ALA A 27 8.17 -0.25 -19.85
C ALA A 27 7.12 0.53 -19.06
N ALA A 28 7.37 0.81 -17.78
CA ALA A 28 6.45 1.55 -16.91
C ALA A 28 6.28 3.02 -17.31
N SER A 29 7.31 3.64 -17.90
CA SER A 29 7.28 5.05 -18.33
C SER A 29 6.36 5.31 -19.53
N GLY A 30 5.97 4.27 -20.27
CA GLY A 30 5.23 4.40 -21.52
C GLY A 30 6.01 5.04 -22.68
N ILE A 31 7.32 5.26 -22.53
CA ILE A 31 8.16 5.82 -23.60
C ILE A 31 8.28 4.78 -24.72
N PRO A 32 7.95 5.13 -25.98
CA PRO A 32 8.10 4.22 -27.13
C PRO A 32 9.51 3.68 -27.27
N THR A 33 9.64 2.39 -27.58
CA THR A 33 10.94 1.71 -27.76
C THR A 33 11.84 2.39 -28.80
N SER A 34 11.24 3.03 -29.82
CA SER A 34 11.94 3.82 -30.83
C SER A 34 12.73 5.00 -30.26
N LEU A 35 12.36 5.49 -29.07
CA LEU A 35 12.97 6.65 -28.41
C LEU A 35 13.98 6.26 -27.32
N HIS A 36 14.06 5.00 -26.90
CA HIS A 36 14.93 4.54 -25.82
C HIS A 36 16.41 4.83 -26.09
N GLN A 37 16.88 4.60 -27.33
CA GLN A 37 18.28 4.88 -27.70
C GLN A 37 18.60 6.37 -27.73
N ARG A 38 17.60 7.22 -27.94
CA ARG A 38 17.76 8.67 -27.90
C ARG A 38 17.77 9.17 -26.46
N LEU A 39 16.89 8.62 -25.62
CA LEU A 39 16.88 8.86 -24.18
C LEU A 39 18.23 8.48 -23.55
N TYR A 40 18.75 7.29 -23.87
CA TYR A 40 20.07 6.85 -23.41
C TYR A 40 21.17 7.85 -23.74
N ARG A 41 21.24 8.32 -24.99
CA ARG A 41 22.22 9.33 -25.41
C ARG A 41 22.09 10.63 -24.62
N LYS A 42 20.86 11.15 -24.47
CA LYS A 42 20.63 12.39 -23.71
C LYS A 42 21.01 12.24 -22.24
N LEU A 43 20.74 11.08 -21.62
CA LEU A 43 21.13 10.82 -20.23
C LEU A 43 22.65 10.64 -20.07
N ALA A 44 23.30 9.92 -20.99
CA ALA A 44 24.74 9.69 -20.96
C ALA A 44 25.55 10.98 -21.19
N ASP A 45 25.02 11.87 -22.04
CA ASP A 45 25.64 13.15 -22.39
C ASP A 45 25.12 14.33 -21.55
N GLU A 46 24.25 14.08 -20.55
CA GLU A 46 23.60 15.09 -19.70
C GLU A 46 22.92 16.24 -20.49
N VAL A 47 22.22 15.89 -21.58
CA VAL A 47 21.54 16.84 -22.47
C VAL A 47 20.13 17.15 -21.97
N PHE A 48 19.97 18.27 -21.27
CA PHE A 48 18.69 18.78 -20.76
C PHE A 48 18.04 19.81 -21.71
N ASP A 49 17.39 19.32 -22.76
CA ASP A 49 16.88 20.13 -23.87
C ASP A 49 15.38 20.47 -23.81
N GLY A 50 14.69 20.15 -22.71
CA GLY A 50 13.27 20.45 -22.57
C GLY A 50 12.94 21.94 -22.69
N GLY A 51 13.83 22.81 -22.19
CA GLY A 51 13.66 24.27 -22.28
C GLY A 51 13.74 24.85 -23.70
N GLU A 52 14.29 24.11 -24.67
CA GLU A 52 14.34 24.54 -26.07
C GLU A 52 13.00 24.36 -26.78
N ALA A 53 12.17 23.43 -26.30
CA ALA A 53 10.89 23.11 -26.88
C ALA A 53 9.71 23.61 -26.05
N PHE A 54 9.86 23.70 -24.73
CA PHE A 54 8.79 24.05 -23.80
C PHE A 54 9.19 25.22 -22.91
N SER A 55 8.30 26.19 -22.78
CA SER A 55 8.46 27.32 -21.87
C SER A 55 7.29 27.41 -20.91
N VAL A 56 7.53 28.01 -19.75
CA VAL A 56 6.52 28.20 -18.71
C VAL A 56 6.10 29.66 -18.71
N GLU A 57 4.86 29.93 -19.11
CA GLU A 57 4.31 31.28 -19.14
C GLU A 57 3.39 31.56 -17.95
N PRO A 58 3.49 32.74 -17.32
CA PRO A 58 2.51 33.18 -16.33
C PRO A 58 1.14 33.39 -16.98
N CYS A 59 0.08 32.86 -16.36
CA CYS A 59 -1.28 33.19 -16.75
C CYS A 59 -1.68 34.58 -16.21
N GLU A 60 -2.65 35.23 -16.84
CA GLU A 60 -3.22 36.49 -16.32
C GLU A 60 -3.66 36.31 -14.86
N GLY A 61 -3.13 37.14 -13.96
CA GLY A 61 -3.34 37.05 -12.51
C GLY A 61 -2.19 36.43 -11.70
N GLY A 62 -1.10 36.00 -12.34
CA GLY A 62 0.22 35.75 -11.72
C GLY A 62 0.35 34.55 -10.77
N ARG A 63 -0.77 33.94 -10.35
CA ARG A 63 -0.80 32.77 -9.44
C ARG A 63 -0.78 31.41 -10.14
N GLN A 64 -0.88 31.37 -11.47
CA GLN A 64 -0.86 30.15 -12.27
C GLN A 64 0.19 30.26 -13.37
N ARG A 65 0.80 29.12 -13.71
CA ARG A 65 1.77 28.99 -14.80
C ARG A 65 1.28 27.93 -15.78
N ARG A 66 1.41 28.16 -17.07
CA ARG A 66 1.09 27.20 -18.14
C ARG A 66 2.37 26.75 -18.84
N LEU A 67 2.49 25.46 -19.12
CA LEU A 67 3.51 24.96 -20.04
C LEU A 67 3.03 25.21 -21.46
N VAL A 68 3.82 25.90 -22.26
CA VAL A 68 3.53 26.17 -23.68
C VAL A 68 4.64 25.57 -24.54
N LEU A 69 4.25 25.11 -25.73
CA LEU A 69 5.20 24.67 -26.73
C LEU A 69 5.83 25.92 -27.39
N GLY A 70 7.10 26.15 -27.13
CA GLY A 70 7.90 27.23 -27.72
C GLY A 70 8.78 26.77 -28.91
N ALA A 71 8.75 25.48 -29.26
CA ALA A 71 9.58 24.93 -30.33
C ALA A 71 9.33 25.61 -31.69
N GLU A 72 10.39 26.10 -32.34
CA GLU A 72 10.30 26.68 -33.70
C GLU A 72 10.02 25.61 -34.79
N ARG A 73 10.18 24.33 -34.46
CA ARG A 73 10.00 23.19 -35.37
C ARG A 73 8.73 22.41 -35.05
N THR A 74 8.11 21.85 -36.09
CA THR A 74 6.94 20.96 -35.93
C THR A 74 7.32 19.67 -35.20
N LEU A 75 6.61 19.33 -34.12
CA LEU A 75 6.77 18.07 -33.39
C LEU A 75 5.78 17.02 -33.91
N GLY A 76 6.29 15.88 -34.35
CA GLY A 76 5.46 14.72 -34.70
C GLY A 76 5.11 13.87 -33.48
N ARG A 77 4.06 13.06 -33.59
CA ARG A 77 3.73 12.04 -32.57
C ARG A 77 4.94 11.11 -32.36
N GLU A 78 5.31 10.88 -31.10
CA GLU A 78 6.38 9.95 -30.70
C GLU A 78 7.73 10.24 -31.40
N SER A 79 7.99 11.50 -31.75
CA SER A 79 9.16 11.90 -32.55
C SER A 79 10.40 12.29 -31.74
N ASP A 80 10.24 12.60 -30.45
CA ASP A 80 11.34 13.06 -29.58
C ASP A 80 11.04 12.74 -28.11
N VAL A 81 12.08 12.80 -27.28
CA VAL A 81 12.03 12.62 -25.81
C VAL A 81 12.90 13.71 -25.18
N PHE A 82 12.36 14.55 -24.32
CA PHE A 82 13.07 15.72 -23.78
C PHE A 82 13.45 15.51 -22.32
N LEU A 83 14.63 15.99 -21.94
CA LEU A 83 15.06 15.97 -20.54
C LEU A 83 14.98 17.38 -19.94
N VAL A 84 14.51 17.46 -18.70
CA VAL A 84 14.55 18.68 -17.88
C VAL A 84 15.34 18.40 -16.63
N ASP A 85 16.09 19.39 -16.18
CA ASP A 85 16.71 19.35 -14.87
C ASP A 85 15.62 19.58 -13.81
N HIS A 86 15.54 18.71 -12.81
CA HIS A 86 14.55 18.78 -11.75
C HIS A 86 15.24 19.11 -10.44
N ALA A 87 14.97 20.30 -9.91
CA ALA A 87 15.74 20.83 -8.80
C ALA A 87 15.53 20.07 -7.48
N TRP A 88 14.35 19.46 -7.27
CA TRP A 88 14.03 18.72 -6.06
C TRP A 88 12.74 17.88 -6.19
N SER A 89 12.86 16.54 -6.13
CA SER A 89 11.73 15.59 -6.14
C SER A 89 11.43 15.09 -4.73
N PHE A 90 10.19 15.22 -4.27
CA PHE A 90 9.80 14.81 -2.91
C PHE A 90 8.34 14.37 -2.83
N ARG A 91 7.99 13.58 -1.80
CA ARG A 91 6.60 13.42 -1.35
C ARG A 91 6.32 14.51 -0.32
N LEU A 92 5.08 15.03 -0.27
CA LEU A 92 4.75 16.17 0.60
C LEU A 92 5.05 15.92 2.08
N SER A 93 4.88 14.69 2.56
CA SER A 93 5.24 14.27 3.92
C SER A 93 6.73 14.41 4.22
N ASP A 94 7.57 14.22 3.21
CA ASP A 94 9.02 14.12 3.34
C ASP A 94 9.69 15.46 2.98
N ALA A 95 8.92 16.39 2.41
CA ALA A 95 9.38 17.67 1.92
C ALA A 95 10.13 18.47 3.00
N LEU A 96 9.54 18.56 4.19
CA LEU A 96 10.10 19.32 5.30
C LEU A 96 11.37 18.67 5.85
N ASN A 97 11.39 17.35 5.94
CA ASN A 97 12.54 16.61 6.44
C ASN A 97 13.69 16.71 5.44
N GLN A 98 13.43 16.52 4.14
CA GLN A 98 14.46 16.66 3.11
C GLN A 98 15.04 18.08 3.04
N LEU A 99 14.24 19.14 3.18
CA LEU A 99 14.76 20.51 3.27
C LEU A 99 15.70 20.72 4.46
N ARG A 100 15.46 20.01 5.58
CA ARG A 100 16.27 20.11 6.80
C ARG A 100 17.52 19.24 6.75
N GLU A 101 17.39 18.06 6.15
CA GLU A 101 18.39 16.99 6.24
C GLU A 101 19.34 16.99 5.04
N VAL A 102 18.90 17.47 3.86
CA VAL A 102 19.74 17.53 2.65
C VAL A 102 20.52 18.85 2.63
N PRO A 103 21.85 18.84 2.82
CA PRO A 103 22.63 20.06 2.95
C PRO A 103 22.59 20.93 1.68
N GLY A 104 22.35 22.23 1.83
CA GLY A 104 22.32 23.18 0.71
C GLY A 104 21.01 23.18 -0.09
N LEU A 105 20.09 22.25 0.18
CA LEU A 105 18.83 22.15 -0.54
C LEU A 105 17.87 23.27 -0.17
N ALA A 106 17.74 23.60 1.12
CA ALA A 106 16.89 24.69 1.59
C ALA A 106 17.33 26.05 1.03
N GLU A 107 18.63 26.32 1.01
CA GLU A 107 19.22 27.54 0.45
C GLU A 107 19.00 27.61 -1.06
N ARG A 108 19.19 26.49 -1.76
CA ARG A 108 18.93 26.39 -3.20
C ARG A 108 17.44 26.61 -3.52
N MET A 109 16.53 26.04 -2.72
CA MET A 109 15.07 26.23 -2.89
C MET A 109 14.65 27.66 -2.54
N ALA A 110 15.20 28.25 -1.48
CA ALA A 110 14.95 29.63 -1.10
C ALA A 110 15.41 30.62 -2.19
N ALA A 111 16.60 30.39 -2.77
CA ALA A 111 17.11 31.17 -3.89
C ALA A 111 16.23 31.04 -5.14
N LEU A 112 15.82 29.81 -5.51
CA LEU A 112 14.93 29.55 -6.65
C LEU A 112 13.52 30.13 -6.47
N MET A 113 13.03 30.20 -5.23
CA MET A 113 11.70 30.73 -4.89
C MET A 113 11.71 32.22 -4.48
N CYS A 114 12.87 32.89 -4.54
CA CYS A 114 13.04 34.29 -4.13
C CYS A 114 12.58 34.57 -2.69
N VAL A 115 12.83 33.62 -1.78
CA VAL A 115 12.54 33.76 -0.35
C VAL A 115 13.76 34.35 0.35
N ASP A 116 13.63 35.55 0.89
CA ASP A 116 14.69 36.24 1.63
C ASP A 116 14.88 35.57 3.01
N LEU A 117 15.99 34.85 3.19
CA LEU A 117 16.32 34.16 4.45
C LEU A 117 16.69 35.14 5.57
N ASP A 118 17.03 36.39 5.24
CA ASP A 118 17.48 37.43 6.17
C ASP A 118 16.37 38.01 7.07
N ARG A 119 15.11 37.58 6.92
CA ARG A 119 13.97 38.08 7.73
C ARG A 119 13.70 37.31 9.03
N ARG A 120 14.53 36.34 9.40
CA ARG A 120 14.30 35.48 10.59
C ARG A 120 14.98 35.93 11.88
N THR A 121 15.56 37.13 11.96
CA THR A 121 16.36 37.55 13.13
C THR A 121 15.56 38.06 14.35
N GLU A 122 14.27 37.73 14.54
CA GLU A 122 13.51 38.29 15.69
C GLU A 122 12.69 37.30 16.55
N LEU A 123 12.66 35.98 16.30
CA LEU A 123 11.82 35.09 17.14
C LEU A 123 12.43 33.77 17.61
N GLU A 124 13.65 33.40 17.23
CA GLU A 124 14.26 32.14 17.69
C GLU A 124 15.74 32.33 18.09
N GLU A 125 16.02 33.34 18.91
CA GLU A 125 17.26 33.39 19.72
C GLU A 125 17.06 32.63 21.04
N ALA A 126 16.87 31.32 20.96
CA ALA A 126 17.14 30.39 22.05
C ALA A 126 17.23 28.99 21.44
N ASP A 127 18.40 28.37 21.59
CA ASP A 127 18.73 27.01 21.15
C ASP A 127 19.02 26.83 19.66
N GLU A 128 20.18 27.33 19.21
CA GLU A 128 21.00 26.61 18.24
C GLU A 128 22.43 27.17 18.29
N GLN A 129 23.25 26.62 19.19
CA GLN A 129 24.69 26.63 19.00
C GLN A 129 25.06 25.42 18.16
N ASP A 130 25.27 25.70 16.88
CA ASP A 130 26.05 24.90 15.94
C ASP A 130 27.36 24.44 16.60
N ASN A 131 27.56 23.13 16.65
CA ASN A 131 28.86 22.52 16.83
C ASN A 131 28.99 21.34 15.88
N GLY A 132 29.60 21.61 14.73
CA GLY A 132 30.08 20.60 13.81
C GLY A 132 30.99 19.57 14.51
N ASN A 133 30.51 18.34 14.62
CA ASN A 133 31.34 17.13 14.71
C ASN A 133 30.49 15.90 14.36
N GLY A 134 30.43 15.55 13.07
CA GLY A 134 29.65 14.42 12.52
C GLY A 134 30.22 13.04 12.85
N GLY A 135 30.36 12.72 14.14
CA GLY A 135 30.83 11.42 14.62
C GLY A 135 31.11 11.41 16.11
N SER A 136 30.26 12.05 16.90
CA SER A 136 30.37 12.01 18.36
C SER A 136 29.47 10.91 18.93
N LEU A 137 29.94 10.26 20.00
CA LEU A 137 29.13 9.35 20.81
C LEU A 137 27.87 10.05 21.35
N GLU A 138 27.91 11.38 21.51
CA GLU A 138 26.77 12.19 21.97
C GLU A 138 25.61 12.16 20.98
N ASN A 139 25.87 12.25 19.67
CA ASN A 139 24.82 12.17 18.64
C ASN A 139 24.15 10.79 18.63
N ALA A 140 24.94 9.72 18.74
CA ALA A 140 24.40 8.37 18.81
C ALA A 140 23.61 8.13 20.12
N LEU A 141 24.07 8.71 21.23
CA LEU A 141 23.34 8.68 22.50
C LEU A 141 22.03 9.47 22.45
N GLU A 142 22.00 10.59 21.73
CA GLU A 142 20.80 11.40 21.54
C GLU A 142 19.73 10.64 20.75
N VAL A 143 20.10 9.99 19.65
CA VAL A 143 19.17 9.14 18.86
C VAL A 143 18.63 7.99 19.72
N VAL A 144 19.51 7.34 20.48
CA VAL A 144 19.13 6.27 21.42
C VAL A 144 18.18 6.76 22.51
N GLU A 145 18.45 7.93 23.12
CA GLU A 145 17.60 8.44 24.20
C GLU A 145 16.26 8.96 23.67
N LYS A 146 16.23 9.56 22.47
CA LYS A 146 15.00 9.97 21.78
C LYS A 146 14.09 8.79 21.51
N GLU A 147 14.63 7.69 20.99
CA GLU A 147 13.81 6.49 20.75
C GLU A 147 13.37 5.86 22.08
N ARG A 148 14.20 5.91 23.12
CA ARG A 148 13.80 5.45 24.46
C ARG A 148 12.63 6.26 25.02
N THR A 149 12.61 7.58 24.87
CA THR A 149 11.46 8.42 25.26
C THR A 149 10.22 8.06 24.45
N ARG A 150 10.36 7.87 23.13
CA ARG A 150 9.26 7.47 22.23
C ARG A 150 8.61 6.15 22.65
N ILE A 151 9.41 5.18 23.09
CA ILE A 151 8.93 3.88 23.57
C ILE A 151 8.22 4.01 24.93
N GLN A 152 8.75 4.84 25.84
CA GLN A 152 8.11 5.09 27.13
C GLN A 152 6.72 5.74 26.98
N GLU A 153 6.55 6.64 25.99
CA GLU A 153 5.26 7.27 25.69
C GLU A 153 4.23 6.31 25.09
N LYS A 154 4.68 5.29 24.33
CA LYS A 154 3.81 4.32 23.65
C LYS A 154 3.44 3.08 24.48
N GLY A 155 4.05 2.89 25.66
CA GLY A 155 3.77 1.76 26.57
C GLY A 155 4.63 0.52 26.34
N SER A 156 4.61 -0.45 27.28
CA SER A 156 5.56 -1.58 27.34
C SER A 156 5.48 -2.59 26.19
N ASP A 157 4.46 -2.49 25.34
CA ASP A 157 4.21 -3.44 24.24
C ASP A 157 4.84 -2.98 22.91
N PHE A 158 5.43 -1.78 22.84
CA PHE A 158 6.10 -1.30 21.64
C PHE A 158 7.49 -1.93 21.49
N ALA A 159 7.71 -2.67 20.41
CA ALA A 159 8.99 -3.29 20.13
C ALA A 159 10.00 -2.28 19.55
N PRO A 160 11.20 -2.13 20.14
CA PRO A 160 12.21 -1.22 19.63
C PRO A 160 12.68 -1.55 18.20
N TRP A 161 12.73 -0.53 17.35
CA TRP A 161 13.34 -0.53 16.03
C TRP A 161 14.32 0.65 15.97
N LEU A 162 15.62 0.38 15.91
CA LEU A 162 16.64 1.43 15.97
C LEU A 162 17.30 1.66 14.61
N GLU A 163 17.26 2.91 14.17
CA GLU A 163 17.97 3.41 12.99
C GLU A 163 19.23 4.17 13.45
N LEU A 164 20.40 3.53 13.32
CA LEU A 164 21.70 4.09 13.70
C LEU A 164 22.66 4.09 12.50
N GLU A 165 22.15 4.27 11.29
CA GLU A 165 22.96 4.30 10.06
C GLU A 165 23.79 5.59 9.92
N GLU A 166 24.99 5.45 9.34
CA GLU A 166 25.89 6.56 8.97
C GLU A 166 26.28 7.53 10.12
N LEU A 167 26.07 7.16 11.37
CA LEU A 167 26.42 7.96 12.55
C LEU A 167 27.92 7.94 12.90
N GLY A 168 28.72 7.19 12.15
CA GLY A 168 30.16 7.06 12.36
C GLY A 168 30.52 6.25 13.62
N ILE A 169 29.61 5.40 14.10
CA ILE A 169 29.78 4.56 15.30
C ILE A 169 30.93 3.58 15.10
N ASP A 170 31.90 3.58 16.03
CA ASP A 170 32.96 2.58 16.10
C ASP A 170 32.66 1.49 17.15
N ASP A 171 33.54 0.50 17.25
CA ASP A 171 33.31 -0.67 18.11
C ASP A 171 33.17 -0.31 19.61
N ASP A 172 33.88 0.71 20.08
CA ASP A 172 33.85 1.13 21.49
C ASP A 172 32.60 1.98 21.78
N MET A 173 32.19 2.81 20.81
CA MET A 173 30.93 3.54 20.88
C MET A 173 29.72 2.59 20.93
N LEU A 174 29.68 1.55 20.09
CA LEU A 174 28.59 0.57 20.09
C LEU A 174 28.43 -0.11 21.45
N ILE A 175 29.54 -0.44 22.12
CA ILE A 175 29.51 -0.99 23.49
C ILE A 175 29.00 0.06 24.48
N ALA A 176 29.44 1.30 24.36
CA ALA A 176 29.03 2.40 25.24
C ALA A 176 27.54 2.78 25.11
N LEU A 177 26.91 2.52 23.96
CA LEU A 177 25.48 2.74 23.77
C LEU A 177 24.62 1.85 24.66
N ASP A 178 25.14 0.70 25.11
CA ASP A 178 24.48 -0.23 26.04
C ASP A 178 23.08 -0.64 25.55
N LEU A 179 22.99 -0.99 24.26
CA LEU A 179 21.72 -1.24 23.57
C LEU A 179 20.97 -2.43 24.17
N SER A 180 21.65 -3.47 24.63
CA SER A 180 21.01 -4.65 25.22
C SER A 180 20.30 -4.34 26.52
N SER A 181 20.89 -3.51 27.37
CA SER A 181 20.28 -3.09 28.64
C SER A 181 19.13 -2.10 28.42
N LYS A 182 19.27 -1.19 27.43
CA LYS A 182 18.26 -0.18 27.13
C LYS A 182 17.07 -0.72 26.34
N PHE A 183 17.30 -1.70 25.46
CA PHE A 183 16.30 -2.25 24.55
C PHE A 183 16.33 -3.80 24.54
N PRO A 184 15.99 -4.46 25.65
CA PRO A 184 16.08 -5.92 25.78
C PRO A 184 15.15 -6.69 24.83
N ASN A 185 14.10 -6.02 24.31
CA ASN A 185 13.13 -6.58 23.37
C ASN A 185 13.27 -6.04 21.94
N MET A 186 14.41 -5.46 21.58
CA MET A 186 14.65 -4.89 20.25
C MET A 186 14.47 -5.93 19.14
N VAL A 187 13.77 -5.54 18.08
CA VAL A 187 13.39 -6.43 16.97
C VAL A 187 14.16 -6.11 15.69
N ALA A 188 14.54 -4.85 15.48
CA ALA A 188 15.33 -4.46 14.33
C ALA A 188 16.40 -3.43 14.72
N LEU A 189 17.58 -3.55 14.12
CA LEU A 189 18.71 -2.66 14.33
C LEU A 189 19.41 -2.39 13.00
N ASN A 190 19.46 -1.14 12.59
CA ASN A 190 20.21 -0.68 11.44
C ASN A 190 21.51 0.01 11.89
N LEU A 191 22.64 -0.53 11.46
CA LEU A 191 23.98 0.00 11.70
C LEU A 191 24.72 0.21 10.37
N TRP A 192 23.99 0.39 9.26
CA TRP A 192 24.55 0.59 7.92
C TRP A 192 25.56 1.74 7.89
N GLY A 193 26.68 1.58 7.17
CA GLY A 193 27.60 2.69 6.88
C GLY A 193 28.42 3.20 8.07
N ASN A 194 28.50 2.44 9.18
CA ASN A 194 29.30 2.80 10.35
C ASN A 194 30.76 2.32 10.26
N LYS A 195 31.54 2.57 11.32
CA LYS A 195 32.99 2.30 11.40
C LYS A 195 33.31 1.03 12.20
N LEU A 196 32.38 0.06 12.26
CA LEU A 196 32.54 -1.18 13.04
C LEU A 196 33.53 -2.13 12.37
N GLN A 197 34.46 -2.68 13.14
CA GLN A 197 35.58 -3.48 12.62
C GLN A 197 35.80 -4.81 13.32
N ASP A 198 35.40 -4.94 14.59
CA ASP A 198 35.74 -6.10 15.42
C ASP A 198 34.49 -6.98 15.67
N PRO A 199 34.43 -8.19 15.07
CA PRO A 199 33.31 -9.12 15.25
C PRO A 199 32.98 -9.42 16.72
N GLU A 200 33.98 -9.53 17.60
CA GLU A 200 33.76 -9.85 19.02
C GLU A 200 33.16 -8.67 19.77
N LYS A 201 33.62 -7.45 19.46
CA LYS A 201 33.05 -6.23 20.06
C LYS A 201 31.64 -5.93 19.55
N ILE A 202 31.36 -6.17 18.27
CA ILE A 202 30.01 -6.07 17.72
C ILE A 202 29.08 -7.03 18.47
N MET A 203 29.46 -8.31 18.59
CA MET A 203 28.67 -9.28 19.35
C MET A 203 28.53 -8.92 20.83
N LYS A 204 29.54 -8.28 21.43
CA LYS A 204 29.42 -7.77 22.80
C LYS A 204 28.39 -6.65 22.92
N GLY A 205 28.26 -5.80 21.89
CA GLY A 205 27.30 -4.70 21.85
C GLY A 205 25.84 -5.12 21.55
N ILE A 206 25.63 -6.21 20.80
CA ILE A 206 24.29 -6.61 20.33
C ILE A 206 23.87 -8.06 20.65
N GLY A 207 24.78 -8.91 21.13
CA GLY A 207 24.55 -10.35 21.30
C GLY A 207 23.56 -10.71 22.41
N GLU A 208 23.27 -9.78 23.31
CA GLU A 208 22.25 -9.95 24.36
C GLU A 208 20.84 -9.56 23.87
N CYS A 209 20.70 -8.96 22.69
CA CYS A 209 19.42 -8.63 22.05
C CYS A 209 18.79 -9.88 21.40
N ARG A 210 18.35 -10.84 22.23
CA ARG A 210 17.93 -12.18 21.76
C ARG A 210 16.70 -12.20 20.85
N ARG A 211 15.90 -11.13 20.84
CA ARG A 211 14.69 -10.96 20.02
C ARG A 211 14.95 -10.23 18.70
N LEU A 212 16.21 -9.97 18.36
CA LEU A 212 16.58 -9.24 17.15
C LEU A 212 16.28 -10.10 15.91
N LYS A 213 15.34 -9.64 15.09
CA LYS A 213 14.89 -10.28 13.85
C LYS A 213 15.52 -9.69 12.60
N ALA A 214 15.91 -8.41 12.61
CA ALA A 214 16.66 -7.78 11.53
C ALA A 214 17.92 -7.07 12.01
N LEU A 215 18.99 -7.21 11.23
CA LEU A 215 20.25 -6.50 11.45
C LEU A 215 20.88 -6.09 10.11
N TRP A 216 21.22 -4.80 9.99
CA TRP A 216 21.97 -4.26 8.85
C TRP A 216 23.35 -3.79 9.30
N LEU A 217 24.40 -4.44 8.79
CA LEU A 217 25.81 -4.09 8.96
C LEU A 217 26.47 -3.73 7.62
N ASN A 218 25.69 -3.56 6.56
CA ASN A 218 26.17 -3.18 5.23
C ASN A 218 27.15 -2.00 5.32
N GLU A 219 28.19 -2.05 4.50
CA GLU A 219 29.24 -1.03 4.40
C GLU A 219 30.11 -0.82 5.65
N ASN A 220 29.98 -1.66 6.68
CA ASN A 220 30.93 -1.67 7.80
C ASN A 220 32.23 -2.43 7.44
N PRO A 221 33.42 -1.97 7.89
CA PRO A 221 34.69 -2.68 7.69
C PRO A 221 34.70 -4.13 8.19
N ALA A 222 33.91 -4.46 9.22
CA ALA A 222 33.80 -5.80 9.80
C ALA A 222 33.36 -6.89 8.79
N LEU A 223 32.59 -6.52 7.75
CA LEU A 223 32.17 -7.47 6.70
C LEU A 223 33.36 -8.07 5.94
N LYS A 224 34.42 -7.28 5.71
CA LYS A 224 35.65 -7.77 5.06
C LYS A 224 36.45 -8.75 5.93
N LYS A 225 36.11 -8.86 7.22
CA LYS A 225 36.75 -9.73 8.21
C LYS A 225 35.91 -10.96 8.57
N GLY A 226 34.81 -11.21 7.86
CA GLY A 226 34.00 -12.42 8.02
C GLY A 226 33.10 -12.43 9.26
N VAL A 227 32.59 -11.26 9.67
CA VAL A 227 31.66 -11.12 10.80
C VAL A 227 30.35 -11.90 10.61
N ASP A 228 29.96 -12.21 9.36
CA ASP A 228 28.69 -12.85 9.01
C ASP A 228 28.47 -14.16 9.78
N LYS A 229 29.50 -15.00 9.89
CA LYS A 229 29.38 -16.29 10.57
C LYS A 229 29.13 -16.11 12.06
N VAL A 230 29.82 -15.16 12.68
CA VAL A 230 29.71 -14.87 14.12
C VAL A 230 28.30 -14.36 14.46
N ILE A 231 27.75 -13.50 13.60
CA ILE A 231 26.40 -12.93 13.75
C ILE A 231 25.32 -13.99 13.55
N LEU A 232 25.42 -14.79 12.49
CA LEU A 232 24.42 -15.82 12.17
C LEU A 232 24.40 -16.96 13.19
N ASP A 233 25.56 -17.32 13.76
CA ASP A 233 25.66 -18.32 14.84
C ASP A 233 25.25 -17.72 16.20
N GLY A 234 25.49 -16.42 16.41
CA GLY A 234 25.28 -15.73 17.69
C GLY A 234 23.87 -15.19 17.92
N LEU A 235 23.08 -14.94 16.87
CA LEU A 235 21.71 -14.41 16.98
C LEU A 235 20.66 -15.46 16.57
N PRO A 236 19.94 -16.06 17.53
CA PRO A 236 19.10 -17.21 17.27
C PRO A 236 17.81 -16.88 16.50
N GLU A 237 17.26 -15.68 16.60
CA GLU A 237 15.99 -15.27 15.98
C GLU A 237 16.15 -14.36 14.74
N LEU A 238 17.38 -14.18 14.25
CA LEU A 238 17.66 -13.29 13.14
C LEU A 238 17.09 -13.83 11.83
N GLU A 239 16.07 -13.18 11.28
CA GLU A 239 15.36 -13.54 10.05
C GLU A 239 15.90 -12.78 8.82
N VAL A 240 16.32 -11.53 8.99
CA VAL A 240 16.92 -10.68 7.95
C VAL A 240 18.31 -10.23 8.38
N TYR A 241 19.31 -10.46 7.52
CA TYR A 241 20.67 -10.00 7.74
C TYR A 241 21.22 -9.37 6.47
N ASN A 242 21.73 -8.13 6.59
CA ASN A 242 22.30 -7.36 5.48
C ASN A 242 21.43 -7.33 4.21
N SER A 243 20.12 -7.14 4.38
CA SER A 243 19.13 -7.14 3.29
C SER A 243 18.92 -8.50 2.60
N HIS A 244 19.33 -9.60 3.23
CA HIS A 244 19.07 -10.96 2.76
C HIS A 244 18.33 -11.79 3.81
N PHE A 245 17.55 -12.77 3.34
CA PHE A 245 16.93 -13.75 4.23
C PHE A 245 17.97 -14.71 4.79
N THR A 246 17.91 -14.92 6.11
CA THR A 246 18.65 -16.00 6.74
C THR A 246 17.89 -17.32 6.55
N ARG A 247 18.50 -18.44 6.97
CA ARG A 247 17.81 -19.75 7.00
C ARG A 247 16.62 -19.80 7.97
N LYS A 248 16.45 -18.77 8.80
CA LYS A 248 15.40 -18.66 9.81
C LYS A 248 14.31 -17.67 9.41
N ALA A 249 14.39 -17.10 8.19
CA ALA A 249 13.39 -16.17 7.69
C ALA A 249 11.98 -16.79 7.72
N GLY A 250 11.04 -16.08 8.35
CA GLY A 250 9.66 -16.48 8.53
C GLY A 250 8.68 -15.36 8.17
N GLU A 251 7.53 -15.33 8.83
CA GLU A 251 6.46 -14.35 8.57
C GLU A 251 6.94 -12.92 8.81
N TRP A 252 7.83 -12.69 9.78
CA TRP A 252 8.30 -11.34 10.08
C TRP A 252 9.17 -10.80 8.94
N ALA A 253 10.11 -11.59 8.41
CA ALA A 253 10.91 -11.21 7.25
C ALA A 253 10.08 -11.01 5.97
N LEU A 254 9.08 -11.85 5.73
CA LEU A 254 8.18 -11.71 4.58
C LEU A 254 7.27 -10.49 4.73
N GLY A 255 6.76 -10.24 5.93
CA GLY A 255 5.97 -9.05 6.25
C GLY A 255 6.78 -7.77 6.10
N PHE A 256 8.07 -7.80 6.46
CA PHE A 256 8.99 -6.70 6.21
C PHE A 256 9.20 -6.46 4.72
N CYS A 257 9.50 -7.50 3.93
CA CYS A 257 9.67 -7.36 2.47
C CYS A 257 8.38 -6.99 1.73
N GLY A 258 7.21 -7.29 2.31
CA GLY A 258 5.89 -6.95 1.77
C GLY A 258 5.36 -5.59 2.21
N ASP A 259 6.15 -4.76 2.91
CA ASP A 259 5.75 -3.47 3.50
C ASP A 259 4.56 -3.58 4.50
N ILE A 260 4.37 -4.76 5.10
CA ILE A 260 3.35 -5.04 6.13
C ILE A 260 3.90 -4.74 7.53
N ILE A 261 5.19 -4.99 7.74
CA ILE A 261 5.94 -4.74 8.97
C ILE A 261 6.99 -3.67 8.68
N GLY A 262 7.08 -2.66 9.55
CA GLY A 262 8.04 -1.58 9.43
C GLY A 262 8.24 -0.86 10.77
N ALA A 263 9.05 0.20 10.79
CA ALA A 263 9.42 0.91 12.03
C ALA A 263 8.22 1.42 12.86
N ASP A 264 7.09 1.72 12.20
CA ASP A 264 5.86 2.16 12.89
C ASP A 264 4.97 1.00 13.37
N ASN A 265 5.21 -0.23 12.88
CA ASN A 265 4.56 -1.47 13.31
C ASN A 265 5.58 -2.62 13.44
N PRO A 266 6.56 -2.50 14.36
CA PRO A 266 7.72 -3.39 14.44
C PRO A 266 7.38 -4.77 15.04
N CYS A 267 6.32 -4.80 15.86
CA CYS A 267 5.70 -6.00 16.40
C CYS A 267 4.21 -5.99 16.11
N SER A 268 3.83 -6.46 14.92
CA SER A 268 2.51 -7.10 14.83
C SER A 268 2.58 -8.30 15.77
N SER A 269 1.66 -8.42 16.73
CA SER A 269 1.48 -9.59 17.58
C SER A 269 1.10 -10.83 16.75
N ALA A 270 2.05 -11.31 15.96
CA ALA A 270 2.13 -12.69 15.56
C ALA A 270 2.89 -13.37 16.71
N GLU A 271 2.16 -13.85 17.71
CA GLU A 271 2.53 -15.18 18.20
C GLU A 271 2.64 -16.02 16.93
N SER A 272 3.84 -16.54 16.70
CA SER A 272 4.21 -17.30 15.53
C SER A 272 3.03 -18.18 15.09
N ILE A 273 2.45 -17.87 13.93
CA ILE A 273 1.88 -18.90 13.08
C ILE A 273 2.97 -19.09 12.02
N PRO A 274 3.95 -19.97 12.27
CA PRO A 274 4.92 -20.28 11.26
C PRO A 274 4.20 -20.69 9.96
N LEU A 275 4.79 -20.50 8.77
CA LEU A 275 4.22 -20.95 7.50
C LEU A 275 3.86 -22.46 7.47
N GLU A 276 4.39 -23.25 8.41
CA GLU A 276 4.03 -24.65 8.71
C GLU A 276 2.61 -24.81 9.31
N ASN A 277 1.92 -23.73 9.67
CA ASN A 277 0.51 -23.72 10.08
C ASN A 277 -0.44 -23.23 8.97
N ILE A 278 0.06 -22.81 7.80
CA ILE A 278 -0.74 -22.80 6.55
C ILE A 278 -0.57 -24.17 5.90
N VAL A 279 -0.95 -25.18 6.66
CA VAL A 279 -1.00 -26.56 6.21
C VAL A 279 -2.39 -27.00 6.57
N TYR A 280 -3.31 -26.81 5.63
CA TYR A 280 -4.56 -27.56 5.68
C TYR A 280 -4.15 -29.04 5.85
N PRO A 281 -4.80 -29.85 6.70
CA PRO A 281 -4.34 -31.20 7.02
C PRO A 281 -4.10 -32.12 5.82
N GLN A 282 -4.62 -31.75 4.64
CA GLN A 282 -4.50 -32.47 3.38
C GLN A 282 -3.62 -31.78 2.32
N THR A 283 -3.00 -30.63 2.63
CA THR A 283 -2.07 -29.93 1.75
C THR A 283 -0.64 -30.08 2.26
N THR A 284 0.35 -30.06 1.38
CA THR A 284 1.76 -30.01 1.77
C THR A 284 2.45 -28.91 0.99
N ARG A 285 3.38 -28.20 1.63
CA ARG A 285 4.14 -27.15 0.95
C ARG A 285 5.14 -27.81 0.00
N ALA A 286 5.03 -27.49 -1.29
CA ALA A 286 6.04 -27.88 -2.27
C ALA A 286 7.33 -27.08 -2.06
N SER A 287 8.48 -27.77 -2.14
CA SER A 287 9.81 -27.13 -2.12
C SER A 287 10.17 -26.46 -3.43
N ASP A 288 9.65 -26.96 -4.54
CA ASP A 288 9.78 -26.37 -5.88
C ASP A 288 8.38 -25.94 -6.36
N PRO A 289 8.18 -24.68 -6.79
CA PRO A 289 6.93 -24.22 -7.40
C PRO A 289 6.39 -25.11 -8.52
N LYS A 290 7.26 -25.86 -9.24
CA LYS A 290 6.86 -26.78 -10.32
C LYS A 290 6.11 -28.02 -9.83
N GLU A 291 6.34 -28.40 -8.58
CA GLU A 291 5.73 -29.59 -7.96
C GLU A 291 4.43 -29.24 -7.23
N ALA A 292 4.09 -27.94 -7.11
CA ALA A 292 2.91 -27.50 -6.39
C ALA A 292 1.63 -27.71 -7.22
N ASP A 293 0.59 -28.30 -6.63
CA ASP A 293 -0.73 -28.37 -7.28
C ASP A 293 -1.43 -26.99 -7.31
N ILE A 294 -1.11 -26.12 -6.34
CA ILE A 294 -1.72 -24.81 -6.14
C ILE A 294 -0.62 -23.75 -5.96
N ILE A 295 -0.67 -22.71 -6.79
CA ILE A 295 0.17 -21.51 -6.71
C ILE A 295 -0.67 -20.39 -6.09
N TRP A 296 -0.40 -20.07 -4.83
CA TRP A 296 -1.09 -19.02 -4.09
C TRP A 296 -0.14 -17.85 -3.80
N VAL A 297 -0.29 -16.75 -4.53
CA VAL A 297 0.63 -15.60 -4.47
C VAL A 297 -0.09 -14.27 -4.48
N SER A 298 0.53 -13.25 -3.90
CA SER A 298 0.02 -11.86 -3.90
C SER A 298 0.45 -11.05 -5.12
N MET A 299 1.39 -11.57 -5.93
CA MET A 299 1.89 -10.93 -7.15
C MET A 299 1.23 -11.51 -8.40
N GLN A 300 1.14 -10.72 -9.47
CA GLN A 300 0.53 -11.17 -10.72
C GLN A 300 1.29 -12.36 -11.32
N VAL A 301 0.56 -13.41 -11.72
CA VAL A 301 1.12 -14.58 -12.41
C VAL A 301 0.95 -14.42 -13.93
N ASP A 302 1.90 -13.72 -14.54
CA ASP A 302 1.96 -13.54 -15.99
C ASP A 302 2.78 -14.63 -16.70
N SER A 303 2.83 -14.56 -18.04
CA SER A 303 3.58 -15.51 -18.86
C SER A 303 5.08 -15.48 -18.58
N GLU A 304 5.65 -14.34 -18.20
CA GLU A 304 7.08 -14.21 -17.90
C GLU A 304 7.40 -14.94 -16.60
N LEU A 305 6.60 -14.74 -15.55
CA LEU A 305 6.75 -15.41 -14.27
C LEU A 305 6.52 -16.93 -14.40
N LYS A 306 5.50 -17.35 -15.14
CA LYS A 306 5.27 -18.76 -15.44
C LYS A 306 6.48 -19.40 -16.10
N ASN A 307 7.06 -18.75 -17.11
CA ASN A 307 8.25 -19.26 -17.81
C ASN A 307 9.48 -19.30 -16.89
N ALA A 308 9.70 -18.26 -16.09
CA ALA A 308 10.84 -18.16 -15.18
C ALA A 308 10.82 -19.26 -14.10
N LEU A 309 9.64 -19.54 -13.56
CA LEU A 309 9.44 -20.56 -12.52
C LEU A 309 9.14 -21.95 -13.10
N GLY A 310 8.92 -22.06 -14.41
CA GLY A 310 8.53 -23.30 -15.10
C GLY A 310 7.16 -23.82 -14.67
N LEU A 311 6.23 -22.91 -14.36
CA LEU A 311 4.85 -23.26 -14.03
C LEU A 311 4.11 -23.74 -15.27
N THR A 312 3.14 -24.63 -15.05
CA THR A 312 2.30 -25.20 -16.10
C THR A 312 0.87 -24.69 -16.01
N ASP A 313 0.13 -24.76 -17.11
CA ASP A 313 -1.30 -24.42 -17.13
C ASP A 313 -2.19 -25.50 -16.46
N GLN A 314 -1.60 -26.54 -15.86
CA GLN A 314 -2.32 -27.58 -15.11
C GLN A 314 -2.21 -27.38 -13.58
N GLN A 315 -1.59 -26.30 -13.13
CA GLN A 315 -1.51 -25.93 -11.72
C GLN A 315 -2.58 -24.88 -11.40
N TYR A 316 -3.24 -25.03 -10.26
CA TYR A 316 -4.19 -24.02 -9.81
C TYR A 316 -3.50 -22.71 -9.48
N THR A 317 -4.15 -21.59 -9.73
CA THR A 317 -3.69 -20.25 -9.36
C THR A 317 -4.79 -19.47 -8.64
N ASN A 318 -4.40 -18.60 -7.72
CA ASN A 318 -5.31 -17.71 -7.01
C ASN A 318 -5.69 -16.44 -7.79
N GLN A 319 -5.68 -16.50 -9.12
CA GLN A 319 -5.94 -15.37 -10.01
C GLN A 319 -6.76 -15.84 -11.21
N PHE A 320 -7.72 -15.03 -11.63
CA PHE A 320 -8.45 -15.27 -12.87
C PHE A 320 -7.83 -14.44 -14.01
N PRO A 321 -7.76 -14.95 -15.25
CA PRO A 321 -7.45 -14.09 -16.39
C PRO A 321 -8.52 -13.00 -16.50
N PHE A 322 -8.16 -11.81 -17.00
CA PHE A 322 -9.10 -10.68 -17.12
C PHE A 322 -9.76 -10.20 -15.81
N GLU A 323 -9.26 -10.59 -14.62
CA GLU A 323 -9.85 -10.19 -13.32
C GLU A 323 -9.90 -8.67 -13.07
N ALA A 324 -9.10 -7.91 -13.81
CA ALA A 324 -9.14 -6.46 -13.86
C ALA A 324 -10.57 -5.93 -14.12
N CYS A 325 -11.43 -6.70 -14.79
CA CYS A 325 -12.83 -6.34 -15.03
C CYS A 325 -13.66 -6.15 -13.75
N LEU A 326 -13.24 -6.76 -12.64
CA LEU A 326 -13.87 -6.65 -11.32
C LEU A 326 -13.04 -5.78 -10.36
N VAL A 327 -11.72 -5.89 -10.39
CA VAL A 327 -10.87 -5.27 -9.34
C VAL A 327 -10.42 -3.85 -9.66
N MET A 328 -10.46 -3.44 -10.93
CA MET A 328 -10.15 -2.06 -11.33
C MET A 328 -11.43 -1.22 -11.29
N LYS A 329 -11.42 -0.11 -10.55
CA LYS A 329 -12.65 0.65 -10.24
C LYS A 329 -13.44 1.09 -11.48
N HIS A 330 -12.75 1.49 -12.55
CA HIS A 330 -13.39 1.92 -13.80
C HIS A 330 -13.96 0.74 -14.59
N HIS A 331 -13.23 -0.38 -14.68
CA HIS A 331 -13.74 -1.58 -15.34
C HIS A 331 -14.85 -2.27 -14.55
N LEU A 332 -14.82 -2.22 -13.21
CA LEU A 332 -15.91 -2.71 -12.37
C LEU A 332 -17.22 -1.97 -12.73
N ALA A 333 -17.18 -0.64 -12.74
CA ALA A 333 -18.32 0.18 -13.11
C ALA A 333 -18.78 -0.10 -14.55
N GLU A 334 -17.85 -0.24 -15.49
CA GLU A 334 -18.16 -0.56 -16.88
C GLU A 334 -18.81 -1.95 -17.04
N THR A 335 -18.27 -2.96 -16.37
CA THR A 335 -18.78 -4.35 -16.38
C THR A 335 -20.18 -4.41 -15.78
N ILE A 336 -20.41 -3.74 -14.65
CA ILE A 336 -21.75 -3.61 -14.05
C ILE A 336 -22.70 -2.91 -15.01
N HIS A 337 -22.27 -1.79 -15.61
CA HIS A 337 -23.12 -1.05 -16.54
C HIS A 337 -23.53 -1.85 -17.76
N LYS A 338 -22.60 -2.64 -18.32
CA LYS A 338 -22.87 -3.53 -19.46
C LYS A 338 -23.85 -4.65 -19.12
N ALA A 339 -23.77 -5.22 -17.92
CA ALA A 339 -24.63 -6.33 -17.51
C ALA A 339 -26.00 -5.89 -16.97
N TRP A 340 -26.04 -4.85 -16.14
CA TRP A 340 -27.20 -4.48 -15.33
C TRP A 340 -27.76 -3.08 -15.61
N GLY A 341 -27.13 -2.30 -16.50
CA GLY A 341 -27.47 -0.89 -16.67
C GLY A 341 -27.02 -0.07 -15.47
N SER A 342 -27.90 0.72 -14.85
CA SER A 342 -27.51 1.58 -13.70
C SER A 342 -28.20 1.14 -12.41
N PRO A 343 -27.76 0.02 -11.79
CA PRO A 343 -28.41 -0.47 -10.58
C PRO A 343 -28.22 0.49 -9.40
N GLU A 344 -29.23 0.62 -8.54
CA GLU A 344 -29.20 1.57 -7.41
C GLU A 344 -28.09 1.29 -6.38
N TRP A 345 -27.60 0.05 -6.33
CA TRP A 345 -26.51 -0.36 -5.44
C TRP A 345 -25.12 0.04 -5.96
N LEU A 346 -24.99 0.54 -7.19
CA LEU A 346 -23.78 1.20 -7.69
C LEU A 346 -24.01 2.72 -7.72
N GLN A 347 -23.17 3.49 -7.04
CA GLN A 347 -23.22 4.95 -7.15
C GLN A 347 -22.89 5.39 -8.58
N PRO A 348 -23.54 6.44 -9.13
CA PRO A 348 -23.17 7.00 -10.43
C PRO A 348 -21.67 7.18 -10.55
N THR A 349 -21.06 6.50 -11.52
CA THR A 349 -19.60 6.40 -11.65
C THR A 349 -19.21 6.72 -13.09
N TYR A 350 -18.28 7.66 -13.23
CA TYR A 350 -17.79 8.17 -14.50
C TYR A 350 -16.30 7.93 -14.60
N ASN A 351 -15.84 7.23 -15.64
CA ASN A 351 -14.42 7.17 -15.98
C ASN A 351 -14.03 8.51 -16.62
N LEU A 352 -13.15 9.29 -16.00
CA LEU A 352 -12.92 10.67 -16.43
C LEU A 352 -12.22 10.81 -17.77
N GLU A 353 -11.47 9.79 -18.19
CA GLU A 353 -10.83 9.74 -19.51
C GLU A 353 -11.84 9.69 -20.65
N THR A 354 -13.05 9.17 -20.40
CA THR A 354 -14.04 8.88 -21.45
C THR A 354 -15.42 9.49 -21.19
N HIS A 355 -15.75 9.79 -19.93
CA HIS A 355 -17.08 10.19 -19.47
C HIS A 355 -17.12 11.59 -18.83
N LEU A 356 -16.15 12.46 -19.12
CA LEU A 356 -16.15 13.83 -18.61
C LEU A 356 -17.42 14.62 -18.99
N SER A 357 -17.84 14.58 -20.25
CA SER A 357 -19.03 15.32 -20.69
C SER A 357 -20.33 14.82 -20.03
N PRO A 358 -20.60 13.48 -19.97
CA PRO A 358 -21.70 12.95 -19.16
C PRO A 358 -21.68 13.40 -17.70
N LEU A 359 -20.51 13.38 -17.05
CA LEU A 359 -20.35 13.84 -15.67
C LEU A 359 -20.72 15.32 -15.50
N ILE A 360 -20.21 16.19 -16.38
CA ILE A 360 -20.55 17.63 -16.36
C ILE A 360 -22.06 17.84 -16.54
N GLY A 361 -22.70 17.03 -17.40
CA GLY A 361 -24.14 17.03 -17.58
C GLY A 361 -24.90 16.71 -16.29
N ASP A 362 -24.58 15.59 -15.65
CA ASP A 362 -25.19 15.16 -14.38
C ASP A 362 -24.93 16.19 -13.26
N TYR A 363 -23.70 16.68 -13.14
CA TYR A 363 -23.35 17.75 -12.21
C TYR A 363 -24.22 19.01 -12.39
N CYS A 364 -24.40 19.46 -13.64
CA CYS A 364 -25.20 20.64 -13.96
C CYS A 364 -26.69 20.42 -13.64
N VAL A 365 -27.22 19.23 -13.95
CA VAL A 365 -28.61 18.86 -13.65
C VAL A 365 -28.84 18.84 -12.15
N ARG A 366 -27.97 18.18 -11.37
CA ARG A 366 -28.05 18.14 -9.90
C ARG A 366 -27.99 19.54 -9.29
N LYS A 367 -27.06 20.37 -9.77
CA LYS A 367 -26.91 21.75 -9.31
C LYS A 367 -28.16 22.59 -9.60
N ARG A 368 -28.72 22.47 -10.80
CA ARG A 368 -29.95 23.16 -11.21
C ARG A 368 -31.13 22.74 -10.34
N ASP A 369 -31.23 21.44 -10.05
CA ASP A 369 -32.38 20.84 -9.36
C ASP A 369 -32.23 20.86 -7.83
N GLY A 370 -31.16 21.48 -7.30
CA GLY A 370 -30.91 21.61 -5.87
C GLY A 370 -30.59 20.29 -5.17
N MET A 371 -30.04 19.31 -5.90
CA MET A 371 -29.68 18.01 -5.37
C MET A 371 -28.26 17.98 -4.79
N ASP A 372 -28.04 17.02 -3.89
CA ASP A 372 -26.74 16.57 -3.41
C ASP A 372 -25.73 16.39 -4.56
N ASN A 373 -24.55 17.03 -4.42
CA ASN A 373 -23.59 17.20 -5.51
C ASN A 373 -22.12 17.09 -5.06
N LEU A 374 -21.86 16.34 -3.97
CA LEU A 374 -20.50 15.92 -3.62
C LEU A 374 -20.09 14.67 -4.40
N TRP A 375 -18.84 14.65 -4.82
CA TRP A 375 -18.22 13.60 -5.62
C TRP A 375 -16.92 13.14 -4.96
N ILE A 376 -16.57 11.87 -5.18
CA ILE A 376 -15.31 11.29 -4.78
C ILE A 376 -14.52 10.86 -6.01
N MET A 377 -13.32 11.40 -6.11
CA MET A 377 -12.34 11.11 -7.16
C MET A 377 -11.46 9.98 -6.65
N LYS A 378 -11.35 8.88 -7.42
CA LYS A 378 -10.54 7.71 -7.04
C LYS A 378 -9.64 7.31 -8.22
N PRO A 379 -8.32 7.09 -8.03
CA PRO A 379 -7.48 6.54 -9.08
C PRO A 379 -7.92 5.12 -9.46
N TRP A 380 -7.66 4.72 -10.71
CA TRP A 380 -8.12 3.42 -11.22
C TRP A 380 -7.63 2.21 -10.42
N ASN A 381 -6.34 2.18 -10.08
CA ASN A 381 -5.63 1.03 -9.51
C ASN A 381 -4.83 1.34 -8.24
N MET A 382 -4.93 2.56 -7.70
CA MET A 382 -4.32 2.86 -6.41
C MET A 382 -5.18 2.35 -5.27
N ALA A 383 -4.50 1.91 -4.20
CA ALA A 383 -5.09 1.47 -2.94
C ALA A 383 -4.77 2.48 -1.84
N ARG A 384 -5.25 2.20 -0.61
CA ARG A 384 -4.92 2.96 0.60
C ARG A 384 -5.35 4.42 0.54
N THR A 385 -6.40 4.73 -0.23
CA THR A 385 -6.94 6.08 -0.37
C THR A 385 -5.96 7.09 -0.99
N ILE A 386 -4.82 6.63 -1.51
CA ILE A 386 -3.83 7.50 -2.15
C ILE A 386 -4.50 8.24 -3.31
N ASP A 387 -4.28 9.55 -3.37
CA ASP A 387 -4.81 10.44 -4.43
C ASP A 387 -6.33 10.38 -4.59
N THR A 388 -7.04 10.13 -3.47
CA THR A 388 -8.50 10.18 -3.40
C THR A 388 -8.95 11.53 -2.83
N THR A 389 -9.94 12.16 -3.45
CA THR A 389 -10.42 13.49 -3.04
C THR A 389 -11.94 13.56 -3.05
N VAL A 390 -12.53 14.14 -2.01
CA VAL A 390 -13.96 14.47 -1.95
C VAL A 390 -14.14 15.95 -2.24
N THR A 391 -14.99 16.30 -3.21
CA THR A 391 -15.26 17.70 -3.56
C THR A 391 -16.61 17.88 -4.24
N GLY A 392 -17.21 19.06 -4.07
CA GLY A 392 -18.38 19.52 -4.84
C GLY A 392 -18.04 20.57 -5.89
N ASP A 393 -16.76 20.90 -6.07
CA ASP A 393 -16.29 21.89 -7.03
C ASP A 393 -15.96 21.25 -8.38
N LEU A 394 -16.71 21.61 -9.42
CA LEU A 394 -16.52 21.06 -10.77
C LEU A 394 -15.15 21.42 -11.37
N SER A 395 -14.64 22.62 -11.09
CA SER A 395 -13.32 23.04 -11.58
C SER A 395 -12.23 22.20 -10.92
N ALA A 396 -12.36 21.91 -9.63
CA ALA A 396 -11.46 21.00 -8.93
C ALA A 396 -11.53 19.58 -9.51
N ILE A 397 -12.72 19.05 -9.79
CA ILE A 397 -12.90 17.74 -10.44
C ILE A 397 -12.14 17.69 -11.77
N ILE A 398 -12.33 18.70 -12.63
CA ILE A 398 -11.66 18.78 -13.95
C ILE A 398 -10.15 18.85 -13.77
N ARG A 399 -9.65 19.67 -12.83
CA ARG A 399 -8.22 19.80 -12.58
C ARG A 399 -7.58 18.52 -12.03
N LEU A 400 -8.28 17.79 -11.16
CA LEU A 400 -7.78 16.54 -10.59
C LEU A 400 -7.62 15.41 -11.62
N MET A 401 -8.22 15.53 -12.81
CA MET A 401 -7.93 14.60 -13.91
C MET A 401 -6.48 14.73 -14.41
N GLU A 402 -5.88 15.91 -14.26
CA GLU A 402 -4.50 16.19 -14.69
C GLU A 402 -3.47 15.43 -13.82
N THR A 403 -3.87 14.91 -12.66
CA THR A 403 -2.98 14.12 -11.78
C THR A 403 -2.99 12.62 -12.10
N GLY A 404 -3.67 12.22 -13.18
CA GLY A 404 -3.68 10.86 -13.72
C GLY A 404 -5.06 10.20 -13.73
N PRO A 405 -5.17 8.99 -14.32
CA PRO A 405 -6.45 8.36 -14.62
C PRO A 405 -7.31 8.06 -13.38
N LYS A 406 -8.55 8.55 -13.40
CA LYS A 406 -9.47 8.50 -12.26
C LYS A 406 -10.89 8.17 -12.67
N ILE A 407 -11.64 7.61 -11.72
CA ILE A 407 -13.09 7.69 -11.73
C ILE A 407 -13.56 8.87 -10.88
N CYS A 408 -14.68 9.47 -11.28
CA CYS A 408 -15.47 10.35 -10.44
C CYS A 408 -16.77 9.62 -10.10
N GLN A 409 -16.99 9.35 -8.82
CA GLN A 409 -18.15 8.62 -8.33
C GLN A 409 -18.96 9.52 -7.41
N LYS A 410 -20.29 9.43 -7.47
CA LYS A 410 -21.16 10.18 -6.57
C LYS A 410 -20.85 9.80 -5.13
N TYR A 411 -20.53 10.80 -4.30
CA TYR A 411 -20.25 10.57 -2.89
C TYR A 411 -21.55 10.27 -2.13
N ILE A 412 -21.49 9.29 -1.22
CA ILE A 412 -22.61 8.92 -0.35
C ILE A 412 -22.68 9.95 0.78
N GLU A 413 -23.48 10.99 0.58
CA GLU A 413 -23.60 12.12 1.53
C GLU A 413 -24.35 11.73 2.80
N SER A 414 -25.33 10.83 2.68
CA SER A 414 -26.11 10.28 3.79
C SER A 414 -25.86 8.78 3.97
N PRO A 415 -24.68 8.36 4.49
CA PRO A 415 -24.43 6.97 4.83
C PRO A 415 -25.18 6.59 6.11
N ALA A 416 -25.40 5.30 6.34
CA ALA A 416 -25.69 4.81 7.68
C ALA A 416 -24.47 5.09 8.58
N LEU A 417 -24.73 5.48 9.82
CA LEU A 417 -23.70 5.76 10.81
C LEU A 417 -23.78 4.74 11.93
N PHE A 418 -22.69 4.54 12.65
CA PHE A 418 -22.67 3.79 13.89
C PHE A 418 -22.04 4.67 14.96
N GLN A 419 -22.79 4.98 16.02
CA GLN A 419 -22.38 5.93 17.05
C GLN A 419 -21.93 7.30 16.46
N GLY A 420 -22.61 7.71 15.38
CA GLY A 420 -22.32 8.94 14.62
C GLY A 420 -21.08 8.90 13.72
N ARG A 421 -20.38 7.76 13.62
CA ARG A 421 -19.21 7.59 12.74
C ARG A 421 -19.56 6.84 11.47
N LYS A 422 -18.81 7.14 10.41
CA LYS A 422 -18.91 6.43 9.12
C LYS A 422 -18.28 5.03 9.24
N PHE A 423 -18.83 4.06 8.53
CA PHE A 423 -18.26 2.71 8.47
C PHE A 423 -18.41 2.10 7.07
N ASP A 424 -17.61 1.09 6.80
CA ASP A 424 -17.80 0.18 5.69
C ASP A 424 -17.68 -1.29 6.17
N LEU A 425 -18.12 -2.21 5.33
CA LEU A 425 -18.10 -3.64 5.57
C LEU A 425 -17.24 -4.33 4.50
N ARG A 426 -16.29 -5.15 4.95
CA ARG A 426 -15.50 -6.06 4.13
C ARG A 426 -16.15 -7.44 4.15
N TYR A 427 -16.71 -7.86 3.02
CA TYR A 427 -17.12 -9.23 2.78
C TYR A 427 -16.03 -9.98 2.01
N ILE A 428 -15.94 -11.31 2.21
CA ILE A 428 -15.04 -12.18 1.46
C ILE A 428 -15.88 -13.13 0.60
N VAL A 429 -15.62 -13.10 -0.71
CA VAL A 429 -16.30 -13.93 -1.71
C VAL A 429 -15.29 -14.92 -2.29
N PHE A 430 -15.66 -16.19 -2.32
CA PHE A 430 -14.87 -17.30 -2.80
C PHE A 430 -15.39 -17.64 -4.19
N VAL A 431 -14.50 -17.73 -5.17
CA VAL A 431 -14.85 -17.95 -6.57
C VAL A 431 -14.12 -19.18 -7.07
N ARG A 432 -14.88 -20.24 -7.37
CA ARG A 432 -14.34 -21.48 -7.95
C ARG A 432 -14.41 -21.50 -9.47
N SER A 433 -15.42 -20.84 -10.03
CA SER A 433 -15.68 -20.80 -11.46
C SER A 433 -16.50 -19.56 -11.81
N ILE A 434 -16.22 -18.96 -12.97
CA ILE A 434 -16.95 -17.84 -13.55
C ILE A 434 -18.02 -18.33 -14.53
N CYS A 435 -17.76 -19.43 -15.25
CA CYS A 435 -18.70 -20.00 -16.22
C CYS A 435 -18.66 -21.54 -16.21
N PRO A 436 -19.64 -22.23 -15.59
CA PRO A 436 -20.78 -21.67 -14.83
C PRO A 436 -20.30 -20.92 -13.58
N LEU A 437 -21.05 -19.91 -13.15
CA LEU A 437 -20.69 -19.14 -11.96
C LEU A 437 -20.87 -20.00 -10.71
N GLU A 438 -19.79 -20.20 -9.98
CA GLU A 438 -19.77 -20.93 -8.71
C GLU A 438 -19.06 -20.08 -7.66
N ILE A 439 -19.86 -19.41 -6.83
CA ILE A 439 -19.39 -18.46 -5.82
C ILE A 439 -20.00 -18.75 -4.45
N PHE A 440 -19.22 -18.44 -3.41
CA PHE A 440 -19.60 -18.61 -2.02
C PHE A 440 -19.26 -17.35 -1.24
N LEU A 441 -20.12 -16.98 -0.30
CA LEU A 441 -19.91 -15.88 0.61
C LEU A 441 -19.43 -16.42 1.96
N SER A 442 -18.40 -15.81 2.54
CA SER A 442 -18.06 -16.08 3.92
C SER A 442 -19.22 -15.73 4.85
N ASP A 443 -19.48 -16.60 5.82
CA ASP A 443 -20.45 -16.38 6.88
C ASP A 443 -19.96 -15.33 7.92
N VAL A 444 -18.75 -14.79 7.71
CA VAL A 444 -18.13 -13.71 8.49
C VAL A 444 -17.83 -12.53 7.56
N PHE A 445 -18.03 -11.31 8.08
CA PHE A 445 -17.60 -10.07 7.47
C PHE A 445 -16.93 -9.19 8.53
N TRP A 446 -16.20 -8.15 8.11
CA TRP A 446 -15.47 -7.25 9.01
C TRP A 446 -15.94 -5.82 8.86
N VAL A 447 -16.20 -5.16 9.98
CA VAL A 447 -16.53 -3.73 10.01
C VAL A 447 -15.26 -2.89 10.12
N ARG A 448 -15.21 -1.78 9.39
CA ARG A 448 -14.15 -0.78 9.44
C ARG A 448 -14.75 0.58 9.74
N LEU A 449 -14.31 1.19 10.85
CA LEU A 449 -14.87 2.43 11.39
C LEU A 449 -13.96 3.61 11.09
N ALA A 450 -14.56 4.75 10.75
CA ALA A 450 -13.90 6.04 10.80
C ALA A 450 -13.59 6.41 12.27
N ASN A 451 -12.54 7.20 12.48
CA ASN A 451 -12.16 7.64 13.83
C ASN A 451 -13.01 8.83 14.31
N ASN A 452 -13.34 9.75 13.39
CA ASN A 452 -14.09 10.96 13.71
C ASN A 452 -15.59 10.79 13.52
N GLN A 453 -16.34 11.71 14.14
CA GLN A 453 -17.77 11.88 13.87
C GLN A 453 -17.98 12.32 12.42
N TYR A 454 -18.97 11.73 11.76
CA TYR A 454 -19.25 12.06 10.38
C TYR A 454 -19.85 13.45 10.24
N THR A 455 -19.32 14.24 9.31
CA THR A 455 -19.84 15.57 8.98
C THR A 455 -19.64 15.87 7.49
N LEU A 456 -20.43 16.82 6.98
CA LEU A 456 -20.33 17.37 5.63
C LEU A 456 -19.88 18.84 5.62
N GLU A 457 -19.37 19.33 6.75
CA GLU A 457 -18.74 20.64 6.80
C GLU A 457 -17.59 20.70 5.80
N LYS A 458 -17.52 21.76 4.98
CA LYS A 458 -16.52 21.85 3.90
C LYS A 458 -15.08 21.77 4.42
N THR A 459 -14.85 22.20 5.66
CA THR A 459 -13.57 22.12 6.36
C THR A 459 -13.17 20.71 6.73
N SER A 460 -14.08 19.72 6.73
CA SER A 460 -13.74 18.34 7.05
C SER A 460 -13.30 17.52 5.83
N PHE A 461 -13.51 18.00 4.59
CA PHE A 461 -13.30 17.17 3.39
C PHE A 461 -11.85 16.72 3.17
N PHE A 462 -10.88 17.41 3.79
CA PHE A 462 -9.47 17.00 3.80
C PHE A 462 -9.11 16.15 5.04
N GLU A 463 -10.01 16.02 6.01
CA GLU A 463 -9.80 15.20 7.20
C GLU A 463 -10.02 13.73 6.87
N TYR A 464 -8.91 13.01 6.75
CA TYR A 464 -8.91 11.59 6.41
C TYR A 464 -9.80 10.76 7.36
N GLU A 465 -9.64 11.00 8.66
CA GLU A 465 -10.29 10.25 9.75
C GLU A 465 -11.82 10.42 9.81
N THR A 466 -12.38 11.37 9.05
CA THR A 466 -13.81 11.68 8.96
C THR A 466 -14.47 10.98 7.76
N HIS A 467 -13.80 10.95 6.60
CA HIS A 467 -14.40 10.50 5.34
C HIS A 467 -13.97 9.10 4.90
N PHE A 468 -12.88 8.57 5.46
CA PHE A 468 -12.37 7.23 5.21
C PHE A 468 -12.45 6.36 6.46
N THR A 469 -12.32 5.06 6.27
CA THR A 469 -12.64 4.03 7.28
C THR A 469 -11.47 3.05 7.52
N VAL A 470 -10.44 3.10 6.68
CA VAL A 470 -9.21 2.31 6.84
C VAL A 470 -8.21 3.11 7.67
N MET A 471 -8.11 2.79 8.97
CA MET A 471 -7.29 3.58 9.91
C MET A 471 -5.90 2.99 10.20
N ASN A 472 -5.57 1.87 9.57
CA ASN A 472 -4.33 1.11 9.83
C ASN A 472 -3.06 1.90 9.47
N TYR A 473 -3.17 2.98 8.69
CA TYR A 473 -2.05 3.81 8.25
C TYR A 473 -1.73 5.00 9.18
N ILE A 474 -2.54 5.25 10.20
CA ILE A 474 -2.42 6.41 11.10
C ILE A 474 -2.34 6.02 12.59
N GLY A 475 -2.19 4.73 12.88
CA GLY A 475 -1.85 4.19 14.21
C GLY A 475 -2.98 4.10 15.23
N ARG A 476 -4.11 4.83 15.07
CA ARG A 476 -5.31 4.67 15.92
C ARG A 476 -6.37 3.86 15.20
N MET A 477 -6.50 2.58 15.55
CA MET A 477 -7.49 1.68 14.97
C MET A 477 -8.70 1.51 15.89
N ASN A 478 -9.88 1.96 15.48
CA ASN A 478 -11.15 1.57 16.11
C ASN A 478 -11.58 0.21 15.56
N HIS A 479 -11.02 -0.86 16.11
CA HIS A 479 -11.47 -2.20 15.78
C HIS A 479 -12.69 -2.58 16.61
N MET A 480 -13.72 -3.11 15.95
CA MET A 480 -14.90 -3.65 16.61
C MET A 480 -15.18 -5.04 16.07
N ASN A 481 -15.42 -5.99 16.99
CA ASN A 481 -15.77 -7.34 16.64
C ASN A 481 -17.18 -7.35 16.00
N THR A 482 -17.34 -8.08 14.89
CA THR A 482 -18.56 -8.06 14.08
C THR A 482 -19.84 -8.42 14.87
N PRO A 483 -19.86 -9.48 15.71
CA PRO A 483 -20.95 -9.77 16.65
C PRO A 483 -21.40 -8.59 17.51
N GLU A 484 -20.44 -7.87 18.09
CA GLU A 484 -20.72 -6.71 18.92
C GLU A 484 -21.29 -5.55 18.09
N PHE A 485 -20.66 -5.29 16.93
CA PHE A 485 -21.14 -4.28 15.99
C PHE A 485 -22.58 -4.54 15.58
N VAL A 486 -22.92 -5.75 15.13
CA VAL A 486 -24.28 -6.10 14.69
C VAL A 486 -25.28 -5.88 15.82
N LYS A 487 -24.99 -6.40 17.02
CA LYS A 487 -25.87 -6.28 18.17
C LYS A 487 -26.16 -4.82 18.55
N GLU A 488 -25.11 -3.99 18.65
CA GLU A 488 -25.29 -2.59 19.02
C GLU A 488 -25.88 -1.77 17.86
N PHE A 489 -25.59 -2.12 16.60
CA PHE A 489 -26.18 -1.47 15.43
C PHE A 489 -27.68 -1.74 15.32
N GLU A 490 -28.12 -2.98 15.51
CA GLU A 490 -29.54 -3.35 15.54
C GLU A 490 -30.30 -2.58 16.63
N LYS A 491 -29.67 -2.43 17.80
CA LYS A 491 -30.21 -1.68 18.93
C LYS A 491 -30.25 -0.17 18.67
N GLU A 492 -29.20 0.41 18.07
CA GLU A 492 -29.13 1.84 17.73
C GLU A 492 -30.19 2.21 16.70
N HIS A 493 -30.34 1.40 15.65
CA HIS A 493 -31.18 1.72 14.49
C HIS A 493 -32.56 1.04 14.48
N GLN A 494 -32.82 0.15 15.43
CA GLN A 494 -34.07 -0.64 15.50
C GLN A 494 -34.34 -1.45 14.23
N VAL A 495 -33.31 -2.11 13.71
CA VAL A 495 -33.34 -2.91 12.48
C VAL A 495 -32.92 -4.35 12.75
N LYS A 496 -33.15 -5.24 11.78
CA LYS A 496 -32.60 -6.60 11.78
C LYS A 496 -31.49 -6.71 10.75
N TRP A 497 -30.30 -7.09 11.19
CA TRP A 497 -29.13 -7.24 10.34
C TRP A 497 -29.32 -8.31 9.28
N LEU A 498 -30.08 -9.37 9.57
CA LEU A 498 -30.37 -10.42 8.61
C LEU A 498 -31.05 -9.90 7.32
N GLU A 499 -31.91 -8.88 7.43
CA GLU A 499 -32.57 -8.25 6.28
C GLU A 499 -31.59 -7.38 5.47
N ILE A 500 -30.66 -6.70 6.15
CA ILE A 500 -29.57 -5.94 5.51
C ILE A 500 -28.63 -6.91 4.80
N HIS A 501 -28.24 -8.00 5.46
CA HIS A 501 -27.40 -9.04 4.90
C HIS A 501 -28.02 -9.70 3.67
N GLY A 502 -29.33 -9.97 3.67
CA GLY A 502 -30.05 -10.45 2.48
C GLY A 502 -29.87 -9.53 1.27
N ARG A 503 -30.06 -8.22 1.45
CA ARG A 503 -29.82 -7.22 0.38
C ARG A 503 -28.36 -7.18 -0.07
N ILE A 504 -27.41 -7.36 0.86
CA ILE A 504 -25.98 -7.43 0.53
C ILE A 504 -25.68 -8.67 -0.32
N ARG A 505 -26.23 -9.85 0.04
CA ARG A 505 -26.09 -11.08 -0.75
C ARG A 505 -26.59 -10.89 -2.18
N ASP A 506 -27.76 -10.26 -2.35
CA ASP A 506 -28.31 -9.97 -3.66
C ASP A 506 -27.41 -9.03 -4.47
N MET A 507 -26.79 -8.03 -3.83
CA MET A 507 -25.83 -7.13 -4.48
C MET A 507 -24.52 -7.84 -4.87
N ILE A 508 -24.02 -8.78 -4.04
CA ILE A 508 -22.79 -9.53 -4.31
C ILE A 508 -22.93 -10.44 -5.54
N ARG A 509 -24.14 -10.66 -6.06
CA ARG A 509 -24.35 -11.23 -7.40
C ARG A 509 -23.77 -10.35 -8.53
N VAL A 510 -23.11 -9.23 -8.21
CA VAL A 510 -22.22 -8.47 -9.10
C VAL A 510 -21.23 -9.35 -9.89
N PHE A 511 -20.81 -10.51 -9.37
CA PHE A 511 -19.96 -11.46 -10.10
C PHE A 511 -20.66 -12.09 -11.32
N GLU A 512 -22.00 -12.12 -11.35
CA GLU A 512 -22.78 -12.48 -12.56
C GLU A 512 -22.51 -11.51 -13.72
N SER A 513 -22.16 -10.25 -13.41
CA SER A 513 -21.77 -9.26 -14.41
C SER A 513 -20.51 -9.68 -15.16
N ALA A 514 -19.50 -10.19 -14.43
CA ALA A 514 -18.27 -10.68 -15.04
C ALA A 514 -18.52 -11.94 -15.88
N ALA A 515 -19.31 -12.89 -15.36
CA ALA A 515 -19.69 -14.08 -16.10
C ALA A 515 -20.45 -13.77 -17.40
N ALA A 516 -21.32 -12.77 -17.38
CA ALA A 516 -22.13 -12.38 -18.54
C ALA A 516 -21.36 -11.56 -19.58
N VAL A 517 -20.48 -10.66 -19.14
CA VAL A 517 -19.82 -9.68 -20.02
C VAL A 517 -18.43 -10.15 -20.48
N HIS A 518 -17.72 -10.89 -19.62
CA HIS A 518 -16.34 -11.32 -19.83
C HIS A 518 -16.17 -12.83 -19.61
N PRO A 519 -16.81 -13.69 -20.43
CA PRO A 519 -16.66 -15.15 -20.32
C PRO A 519 -15.22 -15.63 -20.46
N GLU A 520 -14.33 -14.84 -21.08
CA GLU A 520 -12.88 -15.07 -21.15
C GLU A 520 -12.18 -15.04 -19.79
N MET A 521 -12.84 -14.55 -18.74
CA MET A 521 -12.36 -14.65 -17.37
C MET A 521 -12.34 -16.11 -16.89
N GLN A 522 -13.13 -17.00 -17.49
CA GLN A 522 -13.18 -18.40 -17.09
C GLN A 522 -11.85 -19.13 -17.34
N ASN A 523 -11.33 -19.76 -16.29
CA ASN A 523 -10.21 -20.70 -16.38
C ASN A 523 -10.44 -21.85 -15.38
N PRO A 524 -10.41 -23.13 -15.81
CA PRO A 524 -10.62 -24.28 -14.92
C PRO A 524 -9.62 -24.41 -13.77
N PHE A 525 -8.44 -23.80 -13.91
CA PHE A 525 -7.35 -23.80 -12.93
C PHE A 525 -7.23 -22.46 -12.18
N SER A 526 -8.24 -21.60 -12.26
CA SER A 526 -8.30 -20.36 -11.47
C SER A 526 -9.35 -20.49 -10.38
N ARG A 527 -8.95 -20.30 -9.12
CA ARG A 527 -9.85 -20.28 -7.96
C ARG A 527 -9.31 -19.29 -6.95
N THR A 528 -10.11 -18.33 -6.48
CA THR A 528 -9.59 -17.26 -5.61
C THR A 528 -10.63 -16.73 -4.63
N ILE A 529 -10.17 -15.81 -3.77
CA ILE A 529 -11.03 -15.00 -2.92
C ILE A 529 -10.94 -13.52 -3.31
N TYR A 530 -12.06 -12.81 -3.21
CA TYR A 530 -12.16 -11.37 -3.40
C TYR A 530 -12.69 -10.69 -2.15
N GLY A 531 -12.12 -9.53 -1.81
CA GLY A 531 -12.69 -8.63 -0.80
C GLY A 531 -13.69 -7.68 -1.45
N VAL A 532 -14.94 -7.69 -0.98
CA VAL A 532 -15.99 -6.78 -1.46
C VAL A 532 -16.26 -5.72 -0.39
N ASP A 533 -16.04 -4.46 -0.76
CA ASP A 533 -16.19 -3.32 0.13
C ASP A 533 -17.58 -2.72 -0.05
N VAL A 534 -18.35 -2.67 1.05
CA VAL A 534 -19.77 -2.28 1.03
C VAL A 534 -20.02 -1.16 2.03
N MET A 535 -20.75 -0.13 1.61
CA MET A 535 -21.29 0.89 2.51
C MET A 535 -22.81 0.79 2.54
N LEU A 536 -23.43 1.18 3.64
CA LEU A 536 -24.88 1.31 3.72
C LEU A 536 -25.27 2.78 3.56
N ASP A 537 -26.33 3.06 2.80
CA ASP A 537 -26.96 4.38 2.83
C ASP A 537 -27.85 4.55 4.07
N ASN A 538 -28.41 5.75 4.28
CA ASN A 538 -29.29 6.06 5.41
C ASN A 538 -30.62 5.25 5.45
N LYS A 539 -30.93 4.46 4.42
CA LYS A 539 -32.04 3.51 4.36
C LYS A 539 -31.55 2.05 4.47
N PHE A 540 -30.29 1.89 4.85
CA PHE A 540 -29.60 0.61 5.00
C PHE A 540 -29.55 -0.20 3.70
N ASN A 541 -29.65 0.43 2.53
CA ASN A 541 -29.42 -0.26 1.27
C ASN A 541 -27.90 -0.35 1.02
N PRO A 542 -27.41 -1.50 0.54
CA PRO A 542 -26.00 -1.67 0.26
C PRO A 542 -25.58 -0.91 -0.99
N LYS A 543 -24.39 -0.32 -0.91
CA LYS A 543 -23.68 0.34 -2.00
C LYS A 543 -22.31 -0.33 -2.15
N ILE A 544 -22.04 -0.89 -3.31
CA ILE A 544 -20.71 -1.44 -3.61
C ILE A 544 -19.72 -0.28 -3.78
N LEU A 545 -18.56 -0.38 -3.12
CA LEU A 545 -17.49 0.62 -3.21
C LEU A 545 -16.39 0.18 -4.16
N GLU A 546 -15.91 -1.06 -3.98
CA GLU A 546 -14.88 -1.71 -4.79
C GLU A 546 -14.84 -3.22 -4.54
N VAL A 547 -14.17 -3.94 -5.43
CA VAL A 547 -13.77 -5.34 -5.27
C VAL A 547 -12.25 -5.40 -5.31
N THR A 548 -11.63 -6.19 -4.44
CA THR A 548 -10.17 -6.30 -4.30
C THR A 548 -9.73 -7.75 -4.46
N CYS A 549 -8.72 -7.99 -5.30
CA CYS A 549 -8.00 -9.27 -5.34
C CYS A 549 -7.07 -9.37 -4.13
N CYS A 550 -6.75 -10.60 -3.71
CA CYS A 550 -5.82 -10.87 -2.61
C CYS A 550 -6.07 -9.97 -1.39
N PRO A 551 -7.30 -9.95 -0.84
CA PRO A 551 -7.64 -9.07 0.26
C PRO A 551 -6.73 -9.33 1.46
N ASP A 552 -6.41 -8.27 2.22
CA ASP A 552 -5.72 -8.41 3.50
C ASP A 552 -6.60 -9.20 4.48
N CYS A 553 -6.15 -10.40 4.81
CA CYS A 553 -6.81 -11.34 5.72
C CYS A 553 -6.06 -11.46 7.06
N THR A 554 -5.07 -10.61 7.34
CA THR A 554 -4.27 -10.68 8.58
C THR A 554 -5.15 -10.72 9.82
N TRP A 555 -6.19 -9.89 9.84
CA TRP A 555 -7.12 -9.84 10.96
C TRP A 555 -8.06 -11.04 11.01
N ALA A 556 -8.48 -11.55 9.85
CA ALA A 556 -9.24 -12.78 9.74
C ALA A 556 -8.47 -13.97 10.33
N CYS A 557 -7.13 -13.99 10.17
CA CYS A 557 -6.26 -15.03 10.71
C CYS A 557 -6.00 -14.92 12.21
N LYS A 558 -6.08 -13.71 12.79
CA LYS A 558 -5.70 -13.46 14.19
C LYS A 558 -6.86 -13.48 15.16
N CYS A 559 -8.08 -13.18 14.71
CA CYS A 559 -9.20 -12.94 15.61
C CYS A 559 -10.31 -13.97 15.45
N ASP A 560 -10.51 -14.74 16.51
CA ASP A 560 -11.70 -15.56 16.67
C ASP A 560 -12.95 -14.69 16.66
N THR A 561 -13.97 -15.18 15.97
CA THR A 561 -15.23 -14.47 15.78
C THR A 561 -16.39 -15.45 15.74
N GLN A 562 -17.58 -14.95 15.45
CA GLN A 562 -18.76 -15.78 15.28
C GLN A 562 -19.42 -15.46 13.94
N ALA A 563 -19.77 -16.51 13.22
CA ALA A 563 -20.65 -16.42 12.07
C ALA A 563 -22.03 -15.98 12.58
N LEU A 564 -22.45 -14.78 12.19
CA LEU A 564 -23.79 -14.23 12.54
C LEU A 564 -24.79 -14.41 11.40
N VAL A 565 -24.28 -14.77 10.23
CA VAL A 565 -25.00 -14.92 8.98
C VAL A 565 -24.65 -16.29 8.43
N GLY A 566 -25.56 -16.92 7.67
CA GLY A 566 -25.37 -18.28 7.14
C GLY A 566 -26.42 -19.28 7.62
N SER A 567 -26.43 -20.46 7.00
CA SER A 567 -27.46 -21.50 7.22
C SER A 567 -27.23 -22.36 8.47
N GLN A 568 -26.04 -22.29 9.07
CA GLN A 568 -25.60 -23.18 10.15
C GLN A 568 -25.76 -22.59 11.57
N GLY A 569 -26.34 -21.39 11.70
CA GLY A 569 -26.53 -20.71 12.99
C GLY A 569 -25.26 -20.03 13.53
N VAL A 570 -25.28 -19.62 14.80
CA VAL A 570 -24.13 -18.92 15.42
C VAL A 570 -23.02 -19.92 15.73
N ILE A 571 -22.00 -19.96 14.87
CA ILE A 571 -20.83 -20.84 14.98
C ILE A 571 -19.61 -20.00 15.32
N LYS A 572 -18.78 -20.48 16.26
CA LYS A 572 -17.47 -19.89 16.52
C LYS A 572 -16.54 -20.21 15.35
N VAL A 573 -16.04 -19.18 14.70
CA VAL A 573 -15.03 -19.28 13.64
C VAL A 573 -13.69 -18.91 14.26
N LYS A 574 -12.73 -19.84 14.21
CA LYS A 574 -11.38 -19.56 14.69
C LYS A 574 -10.60 -18.83 13.62
N GLY A 575 -9.93 -17.76 14.00
CA GLY A 575 -9.14 -16.98 13.04
C GLY A 575 -8.03 -17.82 12.41
N SER A 576 -7.34 -18.63 13.22
CA SER A 576 -6.25 -19.48 12.75
C SER A 576 -6.65 -20.52 11.70
N GLU A 577 -7.94 -20.86 11.60
CA GLU A 577 -8.50 -21.81 10.62
C GLU A 577 -9.02 -21.08 9.36
N PHE A 578 -8.84 -19.76 9.22
CA PHE A 578 -9.42 -19.00 8.10
C PHE A 578 -8.96 -19.52 6.73
N PHE A 579 -7.65 -19.73 6.54
CA PHE A 579 -7.14 -20.28 5.29
C PHE A 579 -7.52 -21.75 5.12
N ASP A 580 -7.74 -22.51 6.18
CA ASP A 580 -8.28 -23.86 6.07
C ASP A 580 -9.67 -23.84 5.43
N THR A 581 -10.52 -22.90 5.85
CA THR A 581 -11.82 -22.65 5.19
C THR A 581 -11.65 -22.20 3.74
N VAL A 582 -10.67 -21.35 3.43
CA VAL A 582 -10.33 -20.93 2.05
C VAL A 582 -9.96 -22.12 1.17
N PHE A 583 -9.00 -22.93 1.58
CA PHE A 583 -8.54 -24.07 0.79
C PHE A 583 -9.57 -25.20 0.74
N GLY A 584 -10.23 -25.49 1.86
CA GLY A 584 -11.30 -26.48 1.95
C GLY A 584 -12.45 -26.13 1.01
N CYS A 585 -12.90 -24.86 1.02
CA CYS A 585 -13.89 -24.39 0.07
C CYS A 585 -13.34 -24.40 -1.35
N LEU A 586 -12.23 -23.73 -1.65
CA LEU A 586 -11.82 -23.57 -3.03
C LEU A 586 -11.39 -24.88 -3.69
N PHE A 587 -10.84 -25.87 -2.98
CA PHE A 587 -10.20 -27.04 -3.61
C PHE A 587 -10.75 -28.39 -3.17
N LEU A 588 -11.49 -28.48 -2.07
CA LEU A 588 -11.94 -29.76 -1.49
C LEU A 588 -13.46 -29.89 -1.35
N ASP A 589 -14.22 -28.98 -1.96
CA ASP A 589 -15.69 -28.96 -1.92
C ASP A 589 -16.30 -28.80 -0.52
N GLU A 590 -15.55 -28.28 0.45
CA GLU A 590 -16.03 -28.08 1.82
C GLU A 590 -16.81 -26.76 1.94
N LEU A 591 -17.96 -26.81 2.63
CA LEU A 591 -18.83 -25.65 2.84
C LEU A 591 -18.92 -25.25 4.32
N LYS A 592 -17.79 -25.32 5.02
CA LYS A 592 -17.66 -24.88 6.41
C LYS A 592 -17.52 -23.35 6.41
N ASP A 593 -18.33 -22.64 7.22
CA ASP A 593 -18.30 -21.18 7.40
C ASP A 593 -18.46 -20.34 6.10
N VAL A 594 -19.04 -20.95 5.06
CA VAL A 594 -19.35 -20.31 3.78
C VAL A 594 -20.73 -20.73 3.29
N SER A 595 -21.44 -19.79 2.67
CA SER A 595 -22.75 -20.00 2.08
C SER A 595 -22.70 -19.83 0.55
N PRO A 596 -23.27 -20.75 -0.25
CA PRO A 596 -23.39 -20.54 -1.69
C PRO A 596 -24.27 -19.31 -2.00
N LEU A 597 -23.95 -18.61 -3.08
CA LEU A 597 -24.70 -17.45 -3.58
C LEU A 597 -25.46 -17.74 -4.87
#